data_AF-R0M5S1-F1
#
_entry.id   AF-R0M5S1-F1
#
_cell.length_a   1.000
_cell.length_b   1.000
_cell.length_c   1.000
_cell.angle_alpha   90.00
_cell.angle_beta   90.00
_cell.angle_gamma   90.00
#
_symmetry.space_group_name_H-M   'P 1'
#
loop_
_entity.id
_entity.type
_entity.pdbx_description
1 polymer ?
#
loop_
_entity_poly.entity_id
_entity_poly.type
_entity_poly.pdbx_seq_one_letter_code
_entity_poly.pdbx_strand_id
1 'polypeptide(L)'
;FFIGRLLDAIDKEGLKNTTFVYFASDHGGSVQAYRGNARLGGWNGIYKGGKGMRGLERGTRVPGIVRWPGALPADIVISEPTSLMDVFPTVVQLAGGVVPQDRVIDGRILLPLLQGTARHSEHEFMFHYCGAVLHAVRWHQKDS
;
A
#
# COMPACT_ATOMS: atom_id res chain seq x y z
N PHE A 1 -3.19 5.48 21.94
CA PHE A 1 -2.36 4.91 20.85
C PHE A 1 -2.76 3.46 20.60
N PHE A 2 -3.57 3.17 19.57
CA PHE A 2 -4.10 1.82 19.33
C PHE A 2 -3.10 0.87 18.68
N ILE A 3 -2.37 1.36 17.67
CA ILE A 3 -1.38 0.54 16.94
C ILE A 3 -0.25 0.09 17.88
N GLY A 4 0.28 0.99 18.71
CA GLY A 4 1.31 0.63 19.70
C GLY A 4 0.85 -0.50 20.63
N ARG A 5 -0.37 -0.41 21.18
CA ARG A 5 -0.93 -1.46 22.05
C ARG A 5 -1.10 -2.80 21.33
N LEU A 6 -1.45 -2.78 20.04
CA LEU A 6 -1.56 -3.99 19.22
C LEU A 6 -0.18 -4.65 19.01
N LEU A 7 0.82 -3.84 18.67
CA LEU A 7 2.20 -4.32 18.50
C LEU A 7 2.78 -4.85 19.82
N ASP A 8 2.53 -4.17 20.93
CA ASP A 8 2.95 -4.61 22.27
C ASP A 8 2.32 -5.96 22.63
N ALA A 9 1.05 -6.19 22.27
CA ALA A 9 0.38 -7.46 22.50
C ALA A 9 1.00 -8.58 21.66
N ILE A 10 1.24 -8.34 20.35
CA ILE A 10 1.92 -9.31 19.47
C ILE A 10 3.30 -9.69 20.02
N ASP A 11 4.05 -8.69 20.51
CA ASP A 11 5.39 -8.90 21.04
C ASP A 11 5.35 -9.68 22.38
N LYS A 12 4.37 -9.39 23.27
CA LYS A 12 4.17 -10.11 24.54
C LYS A 12 3.81 -11.58 24.37
N GLU A 13 3.04 -11.91 23.34
CA GLU A 13 2.66 -13.30 23.02
C GLU A 13 3.78 -14.07 22.27
N GLY A 14 4.93 -13.44 22.02
CA GLY A 14 6.03 -14.07 21.29
C GLY A 14 5.76 -14.28 19.79
N LEU A 15 4.69 -13.67 19.26
CA LEU A 15 4.25 -13.84 17.86
C LEU A 15 4.94 -12.87 16.89
N LYS A 16 5.88 -12.07 17.37
CA LYS A 16 6.56 -11.03 16.61
C LYS A 16 7.18 -11.54 15.30
N ASN A 17 7.80 -12.72 15.31
CA ASN A 17 8.50 -13.25 14.13
C ASN A 17 7.59 -13.99 13.14
N THR A 18 6.36 -14.30 13.53
CA THR A 18 5.39 -15.04 12.71
C THR A 18 4.21 -14.19 12.26
N THR A 19 4.17 -12.91 12.67
CA THR A 19 3.10 -11.99 12.34
C THR A 19 3.54 -10.99 11.27
N PHE A 20 2.89 -11.06 10.11
CA PHE A 20 2.99 -10.04 9.07
C PHE A 20 2.02 -8.89 9.38
N VAL A 21 2.55 -7.67 9.52
CA VAL A 21 1.75 -6.46 9.76
C VAL A 21 1.86 -5.53 8.56
N TYR A 22 0.71 -5.16 7.99
CA TYR A 22 0.60 -4.18 6.91
C TYR A 22 -0.28 -3.02 7.36
N PHE A 23 0.25 -1.80 7.33
CA PHE A 23 -0.47 -0.59 7.67
C PHE A 23 -0.61 0.32 6.45
N ALA A 24 -1.84 0.67 6.10
CA ALA A 24 -2.12 1.59 5.01
C ALA A 24 -3.42 2.39 5.22
N SER A 25 -3.62 3.37 4.35
CA SER A 25 -4.89 4.08 4.17
C SER A 25 -5.56 3.63 2.87
N ASP A 26 -6.88 3.71 2.79
CA ASP A 26 -7.67 3.32 1.60
C ASP A 26 -7.56 4.34 0.46
N HIS A 27 -7.45 5.63 0.81
CA HIS A 27 -7.22 6.74 -0.10
C HIS A 27 -6.52 7.89 0.62
N GLY A 28 -6.12 8.93 -0.11
CA GLY A 28 -5.55 10.13 0.50
C GLY A 28 -6.57 10.95 1.30
N GLY A 29 -6.09 11.86 2.13
CA GLY A 29 -6.89 12.68 3.03
C GLY A 29 -7.92 13.56 2.33
N SER A 30 -9.03 13.82 3.02
CA SER A 30 -10.13 14.66 2.51
C SER A 30 -9.76 16.15 2.56
N VAL A 31 -9.29 16.68 1.44
CA VAL A 31 -8.90 18.10 1.36
C VAL A 31 -10.09 19.06 1.32
N GLN A 32 -11.29 18.58 1.00
CA GLN A 32 -12.51 19.41 0.91
C GLN A 32 -13.31 19.44 2.22
N ALA A 33 -12.91 18.68 3.23
CA ALA A 33 -13.64 18.61 4.50
C ALA A 33 -13.30 19.82 5.39
N TYR A 34 -14.22 20.78 5.45
CA TYR A 34 -14.14 21.97 6.29
C TYR A 34 -15.39 22.15 7.15
N ARG A 35 -15.22 22.77 8.32
CA ARG A 35 -16.30 23.31 9.15
C ARG A 35 -15.95 24.74 9.53
N GLY A 36 -16.57 25.70 8.84
CA GLY A 36 -16.13 27.10 8.87
C GLY A 36 -14.68 27.20 8.40
N ASN A 37 -13.82 27.86 9.18
CA ASN A 37 -12.40 28.02 8.88
C ASN A 37 -11.53 26.81 9.31
N ALA A 38 -12.12 25.81 9.99
CA ALA A 38 -11.39 24.64 10.46
C ALA A 38 -11.39 23.52 9.41
N ARG A 39 -10.19 23.06 9.02
CA ARG A 39 -10.04 21.87 8.18
C ARG A 39 -10.26 20.62 9.04
N LEU A 40 -11.22 19.79 8.66
CA LEU A 40 -11.53 18.53 9.35
C LEU A 40 -10.79 17.32 8.76
N GLY A 41 -10.37 17.40 7.49
CA GLY A 41 -9.64 16.32 6.85
C GLY A 41 -8.13 16.37 7.05
N GLY A 42 -7.48 15.27 6.67
CA GLY A 42 -6.03 15.11 6.72
C GLY A 42 -5.27 16.00 5.74
N TRP A 43 -3.94 15.99 5.88
CA TRP A 43 -3.01 16.68 4.98
C TRP A 43 -2.12 15.67 4.26
N ASN A 44 -2.00 15.80 2.95
CA ASN A 44 -1.33 14.80 2.10
C ASN A 44 0.13 15.19 1.73
N GLY A 45 0.81 15.98 2.57
CA GLY A 45 2.20 16.43 2.32
C GLY A 45 2.39 17.49 1.22
N ILE A 46 3.28 17.19 0.25
CA ILE A 46 3.72 18.07 -0.87
C ILE A 46 2.98 17.87 -2.20
N TYR A 47 2.30 16.73 -2.39
CA TYR A 47 1.67 16.31 -3.66
C TYR A 47 0.44 17.20 -4.11
N LYS A 48 -0.39 16.83 -5.09
CA LYS A 48 -1.60 17.60 -5.44
C LYS A 48 -2.87 16.74 -5.34
N GLY A 49 -3.97 17.32 -4.84
CA GLY A 49 -5.30 16.67 -4.72
C GLY A 49 -5.65 16.11 -3.33
N GLY A 50 -6.65 15.22 -3.28
CA GLY A 50 -7.05 14.49 -2.07
C GLY A 50 -8.14 13.45 -2.36
N LYS A 51 -8.84 12.99 -1.32
CA LYS A 51 -9.96 12.04 -1.45
C LYS A 51 -10.89 12.42 -2.61
N GLY A 52 -11.21 11.45 -3.47
CA GLY A 52 -12.08 11.62 -4.64
C GLY A 52 -11.40 12.14 -5.90
N MET A 53 -10.15 12.62 -5.82
CA MET A 53 -9.40 13.13 -6.98
C MET A 53 -8.40 12.09 -7.49
N ARG A 54 -8.90 10.96 -8.00
CA ARG A 54 -8.09 9.76 -8.30
C ARG A 54 -7.09 9.91 -9.46
N GLY A 55 -7.28 10.90 -10.33
CA GLY A 55 -6.30 11.25 -11.36
C GLY A 55 -5.12 12.08 -10.85
N LEU A 56 -5.09 12.43 -9.55
CA LEU A 56 -4.01 13.17 -8.93
C LEU A 56 -3.32 12.30 -7.88
N GLU A 57 -2.00 12.47 -7.72
CA GLU A 57 -1.17 11.70 -6.78
C GLU A 57 -1.75 11.62 -5.35
N ARG A 58 -2.36 12.69 -4.82
CA ARG A 58 -2.94 12.68 -3.45
C ARG A 58 -4.28 11.96 -3.33
N GLY A 59 -4.90 11.56 -4.43
CA GLY A 59 -6.09 10.71 -4.38
C GLY A 59 -5.73 9.25 -4.12
N THR A 60 -4.58 8.82 -4.63
CA THR A 60 -4.19 7.40 -4.74
C THR A 60 -2.93 7.04 -3.94
N ARG A 61 -2.00 7.98 -3.73
CA ARG A 61 -0.81 7.77 -2.90
C ARG A 61 -1.18 7.83 -1.42
N VAL A 62 -0.88 6.74 -0.72
CA VAL A 62 -1.23 6.50 0.69
C VAL A 62 0.01 6.03 1.45
N PRO A 63 0.05 6.16 2.79
CA PRO A 63 1.07 5.48 3.58
C PRO A 63 0.96 3.96 3.37
N GLY A 64 2.10 3.29 3.24
CA GLY A 64 2.22 1.84 3.22
C GLY A 64 3.43 1.45 4.06
N ILE A 65 3.21 0.78 5.18
CA ILE A 65 4.26 0.33 6.11
C ILE A 65 4.08 -1.15 6.33
N VAL A 66 5.17 -1.90 6.18
CA VAL A 66 5.19 -3.34 6.40
C VAL A 66 6.16 -3.66 7.53
N ARG A 67 5.73 -4.50 8.47
CA ARG A 67 6.57 -5.01 9.57
C ARG A 67 6.41 -6.53 9.63
N TRP A 68 7.52 -7.24 9.46
CA TRP A 68 7.61 -8.66 9.74
C TRP A 68 9.03 -9.06 10.18
N PRO A 69 9.33 -8.90 11.47
CA PRO A 69 10.62 -9.27 12.05
C PRO A 69 10.97 -10.74 11.75
N GLY A 70 12.23 -11.02 11.44
CA GLY A 70 12.70 -12.37 11.11
C GLY A 70 12.52 -12.79 9.65
N ALA A 71 11.61 -12.17 8.91
CA ALA A 71 11.40 -12.45 7.48
C ALA A 71 11.80 -11.27 6.57
N LEU A 72 11.63 -10.03 7.05
CA LEU A 72 11.97 -8.82 6.31
C LEU A 72 13.12 -8.07 6.97
N PRO A 73 14.03 -7.48 6.18
CA PRO A 73 15.03 -6.55 6.70
C PRO A 73 14.35 -5.31 7.28
N ALA A 74 14.90 -4.79 8.39
CA ALA A 74 14.43 -3.56 9.01
C ALA A 74 14.96 -2.32 8.28
N ASP A 75 14.30 -1.18 8.49
CA ASP A 75 14.74 0.15 8.05
C ASP A 75 15.01 0.30 6.54
N ILE A 76 14.25 -0.44 5.73
CA ILE A 76 14.27 -0.31 4.27
C ILE A 76 13.17 0.64 3.79
N VAL A 77 13.52 1.46 2.80
CA VAL A 77 12.58 2.28 2.03
C VAL A 77 12.51 1.75 0.61
N ILE A 78 11.30 1.42 0.15
CA ILE A 78 11.03 0.99 -1.21
C ILE A 78 10.35 2.14 -1.95
N SER A 79 10.98 2.60 -3.03
CA SER A 79 10.48 3.69 -3.86
C SER A 79 9.69 3.23 -5.09
N GLU A 80 9.67 1.91 -5.34
CA GLU A 80 8.97 1.30 -6.46
C GLU A 80 7.44 1.40 -6.31
N PRO A 81 6.70 1.52 -7.43
CA PRO A 81 5.25 1.64 -7.40
C PRO A 81 4.60 0.34 -6.89
N THR A 82 3.75 0.48 -5.88
CA THR A 82 2.98 -0.63 -5.30
C THR A 82 1.51 -0.26 -5.20
N SER A 83 0.63 -1.27 -5.20
CA SER A 83 -0.81 -1.13 -5.13
C SER A 83 -1.36 -1.72 -3.83
N LEU A 84 -2.47 -1.18 -3.33
CA LEU A 84 -3.20 -1.80 -2.22
C LEU A 84 -3.76 -3.18 -2.61
N MET A 85 -3.98 -3.41 -3.92
CA MET A 85 -4.40 -4.72 -4.45
C MET A 85 -3.33 -5.80 -4.27
N ASP A 86 -2.07 -5.41 -4.09
CA ASP A 86 -0.93 -6.33 -3.92
C ASP A 86 -0.96 -7.07 -2.57
N VAL A 87 -1.72 -6.53 -1.60
CA VAL A 87 -1.93 -7.18 -0.30
C VAL A 87 -2.65 -8.52 -0.47
N PHE A 88 -3.60 -8.62 -1.41
CA PHE A 88 -4.37 -9.83 -1.65
C PHE A 88 -3.50 -11.04 -2.04
N PRO A 89 -2.77 -11.03 -3.18
CA PRO A 89 -1.96 -12.18 -3.57
C PRO A 89 -0.82 -12.44 -2.58
N THR A 90 -0.28 -11.40 -1.96
CA THR A 90 0.78 -11.53 -0.94
C THR A 90 0.28 -12.31 0.27
N VAL A 91 -0.86 -11.93 0.87
CA VAL A 91 -1.41 -12.62 2.06
C VAL A 91 -1.87 -14.04 1.72
N VAL A 92 -2.46 -14.26 0.54
CA VAL A 92 -2.83 -15.61 0.08
C VAL A 92 -1.61 -16.52 0.03
N GLN A 93 -0.50 -16.05 -0.56
CA GLN A 93 0.74 -16.82 -0.61
C GLN A 93 1.33 -17.07 0.78
N LEU A 94 1.30 -16.07 1.68
CA LEU A 94 1.77 -16.23 3.06
C LEU A 94 0.96 -17.25 3.87
N ALA A 95 -0.32 -17.37 3.57
CA ALA A 95 -1.19 -18.38 4.17
C ALA A 95 -1.02 -19.78 3.51
N GLY A 96 -0.13 -19.94 2.52
CA GLY A 96 0.05 -21.19 1.77
C GLY A 96 -1.07 -21.48 0.76
N GLY A 97 -1.90 -20.48 0.45
CA GLY A 97 -2.98 -20.57 -0.52
C GLY A 97 -2.53 -20.35 -1.95
N VAL A 98 -3.45 -20.58 -2.89
CA VAL A 98 -3.26 -20.36 -4.32
C VAL A 98 -4.18 -19.23 -4.78
N VAL A 99 -3.61 -18.24 -5.46
CA VAL A 99 -4.37 -17.13 -6.07
C VAL A 99 -5.27 -17.68 -7.18
N PRO A 100 -6.53 -17.23 -7.34
CA PRO A 100 -7.41 -17.70 -8.40
C PRO A 100 -6.79 -17.57 -9.79
N GLN A 101 -6.93 -18.63 -10.59
CA GLN A 101 -6.43 -18.69 -11.98
C GLN A 101 -7.55 -18.53 -13.02
N ASP A 102 -8.79 -18.38 -12.58
CA ASP A 102 -9.99 -18.29 -13.41
C ASP A 102 -10.35 -16.85 -13.81
N ARG A 103 -9.58 -15.87 -13.32
CA ARG A 103 -9.80 -14.44 -13.54
C ARG A 103 -8.49 -13.66 -13.47
N VAL A 104 -8.49 -12.46 -14.04
CA VAL A 104 -7.37 -11.54 -13.94
C VAL A 104 -7.26 -11.01 -12.51
N ILE A 105 -6.03 -11.02 -11.98
CA ILE A 105 -5.67 -10.41 -10.70
C ILE A 105 -4.66 -9.31 -10.98
N ASP A 106 -5.04 -8.07 -10.74
CA ASP A 106 -4.16 -6.91 -10.96
C ASP A 106 -3.07 -6.79 -9.89
N GLY A 107 -3.35 -7.30 -8.69
CA GLY A 107 -2.40 -7.32 -7.58
C GLY A 107 -1.19 -8.20 -7.89
N ARG A 108 -0.02 -7.75 -7.45
CA ARG A 108 1.26 -8.45 -7.60
C ARG A 108 1.81 -8.88 -6.25
N ILE A 109 2.64 -9.90 -6.23
CA ILE A 109 3.22 -10.41 -4.98
C ILE A 109 4.30 -9.44 -4.52
N LEU A 110 4.17 -8.89 -3.30
CA LEU A 110 5.13 -7.92 -2.74
C LEU A 110 6.38 -8.56 -2.15
N LEU A 111 6.33 -9.83 -1.77
CA LEU A 111 7.39 -10.48 -1.01
C LEU A 111 8.78 -10.34 -1.64
N PRO A 112 8.97 -10.59 -2.95
CA PRO A 112 10.29 -10.44 -3.56
C PRO A 112 10.87 -9.03 -3.42
N LEU A 113 10.01 -8.01 -3.53
CA LEU A 113 10.38 -6.60 -3.39
C LEU A 113 10.68 -6.25 -1.93
N LEU A 114 9.84 -6.71 -1.00
CA LEU A 114 10.01 -6.48 0.45
C LEU A 114 11.28 -7.16 1.01
N GLN A 115 11.65 -8.32 0.46
CA GLN A 115 12.85 -9.07 0.83
C GLN A 115 14.12 -8.56 0.13
N GLY A 116 13.99 -7.64 -0.83
CA GLY A 116 15.11 -7.12 -1.63
C GLY A 116 15.68 -8.11 -2.65
N THR A 117 14.98 -9.23 -2.90
CA THR A 117 15.34 -10.21 -3.94
C THR A 117 14.98 -9.75 -5.35
N ALA A 118 14.02 -8.82 -5.47
CA ALA A 118 13.68 -8.12 -6.70
C ALA A 118 13.99 -6.63 -6.57
N ARG A 119 14.58 -6.04 -7.62
CA ARG A 119 14.89 -4.60 -7.66
C ARG A 119 13.68 -3.74 -8.04
N HIS A 120 12.83 -4.26 -8.91
CA HIS A 120 11.67 -3.53 -9.43
C HIS A 120 10.37 -4.18 -9.02
N SER A 121 9.35 -3.35 -8.86
CA SER A 121 7.97 -3.84 -8.72
C SER A 121 7.54 -4.53 -10.01
N GLU A 122 6.58 -5.46 -9.92
CA GLU A 122 5.96 -6.04 -11.12
C GLU A 122 5.04 -5.03 -11.84
N HIS A 123 4.70 -3.90 -11.21
CA HIS A 123 3.90 -2.83 -11.80
C HIS A 123 4.69 -1.94 -12.75
N GLU A 124 4.62 -2.24 -14.05
CA GLU A 124 5.05 -1.30 -15.10
C GLU A 124 3.97 -0.26 -15.40
N PHE A 125 2.71 -0.70 -15.44
CA PHE A 125 1.55 0.17 -15.63
C PHE A 125 0.61 0.07 -14.44
N MET A 126 0.11 1.21 -13.98
CA MET A 126 -0.97 1.29 -13.01
C MET A 126 -2.09 2.17 -13.54
N PHE A 127 -3.32 1.69 -13.37
CA PHE A 127 -4.51 2.38 -13.87
C PHE A 127 -5.28 3.01 -12.71
N HIS A 128 -5.53 4.31 -12.80
CA HIS A 128 -6.26 5.06 -11.79
C HIS A 128 -7.67 5.37 -12.27
N TYR A 129 -8.62 4.56 -11.83
CA TYR A 129 -10.05 4.71 -12.16
C TYR A 129 -10.79 5.59 -11.16
N CYS A 130 -11.82 6.31 -11.62
CA CYS A 130 -12.85 6.92 -10.79
C CYS A 130 -14.22 6.44 -11.27
N GLY A 131 -14.86 5.54 -10.50
CA GLY A 131 -16.01 4.81 -11.00
C GLY A 131 -15.64 4.00 -12.24
N ALA A 132 -16.42 4.12 -13.30
CA ALA A 132 -16.18 3.41 -14.57
C ALA A 132 -15.16 4.12 -15.50
N VAL A 133 -14.69 5.32 -15.14
CA VAL A 133 -13.84 6.14 -16.02
C VAL A 133 -12.37 5.97 -15.62
N LEU A 134 -11.51 5.72 -16.61
CA LEU A 134 -10.06 5.75 -16.43
C LEU A 134 -9.59 7.21 -16.41
N HIS A 135 -9.09 7.69 -15.26
CA HIS A 135 -8.69 9.09 -15.07
C HIS A 135 -7.20 9.33 -15.36
N ALA A 136 -6.35 8.36 -15.04
CA ALA A 136 -4.91 8.46 -15.26
C ALA A 136 -4.30 7.07 -15.41
N VAL A 137 -3.17 7.03 -16.11
CA VAL A 137 -2.30 5.86 -16.20
C VAL A 137 -0.92 6.28 -15.71
N ARG A 138 -0.36 5.53 -14.78
CA ARG A 138 1.03 5.66 -14.38
C ARG A 138 1.83 4.61 -15.14
N TRP A 139 2.84 5.06 -15.84
CA TRP A 139 3.86 4.20 -16.41
C TRP A 139 5.15 4.37 -15.63
N HIS A 140 5.74 3.26 -15.21
CA HIS A 140 7.01 3.19 -14.50
C HIS A 140 7.95 2.30 -15.30
N GLN A 141 8.88 2.95 -15.99
CA GLN A 141 9.88 2.27 -16.80
C GLN A 141 10.86 1.55 -15.87
N LYS A 142 11.00 0.23 -16.04
CA LYS A 142 11.95 -0.60 -15.28
C LYS A 142 13.26 -0.67 -16.06
N ASP A 143 14.08 0.35 -15.89
CA ASP A 143 15.40 0.57 -16.50
C ASP A 143 15.44 0.53 -18.06
N SER A 144 16.22 1.46 -18.63
CA SER A 144 16.78 1.37 -19.98
C SER A 144 18.21 0.86 -19.89
#